data_AF-A0A1V9X583-F1
#
_entry.id   AF-A0A1V9X583-F1
#
_cell.length_a   1.000
_cell.length_b   1.000
_cell.length_c   1.000
_cell.angle_alpha   90.00
_cell.angle_beta   90.00
_cell.angle_gamma   90.00
#
_symmetry.space_group_name_H-M   'P 1'
#
loop_
_entity.id
_entity.type
_entity.pdbx_description
1 polymer ?
#
loop_
_entity_poly.entity_id
_entity_poly.type
_entity_poly.pdbx_seq_one_letter_code
_entity_poly.pdbx_strand_id
1 'polypeptide(L)'
;MDKATRAIRRSGVRLKSMNSGHTDLALVISGIRDMRIGLKSFQNAQIAVAQDMMVWSHTDENRAIQDVMEQINELHIFWADSQKDFLDQLKSFKHDYEMILEGERQVDTARGKLAQAEQREYKIKKELKKAVKKASVEELNSLETKLTDAERAKDLAQFDAVEKMQENEACKLIRLKEGLNKLSESYLEMAHKMAIIFEAQREVAQAIPDVHTTALHEMKYTGGGATKRAVQKAKDRLDRYHSLKYRLVAHGAVEEPPPPYTPGYYDPDTGMPYEHDLASNDVRLRTSRLTVAEPRAPPFEDDEVSRNQREYHRDQRDRERAARRYSSEEDELQRLGAHKL
;
A
#
# COMPACT_ATOMS: atom_id res chain seq x y z
N MET A 1 10.13 -12.04 -26.84
CA MET A 1 8.87 -11.57 -27.46
C MET A 1 8.09 -10.58 -26.59
N ASP A 2 8.29 -10.54 -25.27
CA ASP A 2 7.46 -9.75 -24.35
C ASP A 2 7.52 -8.23 -24.52
N LYS A 3 8.66 -7.68 -24.97
CA LYS A 3 8.80 -6.24 -25.26
C LYS A 3 7.91 -5.80 -26.42
N ALA A 4 7.84 -6.60 -27.49
CA ALA A 4 6.98 -6.32 -28.64
C ALA A 4 5.50 -6.44 -28.27
N THR A 5 5.13 -7.48 -27.52
CA THR A 5 3.76 -7.67 -27.04
C THR A 5 3.30 -6.54 -26.11
N ARG A 6 4.20 -6.03 -25.24
CA ARG A 6 3.92 -4.86 -24.39
C ARG A 6 3.75 -3.59 -25.22
N ALA A 7 4.63 -3.36 -26.21
CA ALA A 7 4.51 -2.20 -27.10
C ALA A 7 3.18 -2.22 -27.87
N ILE A 8 2.79 -3.36 -28.44
CA ILE A 8 1.51 -3.53 -29.15
C ILE A 8 0.32 -3.25 -28.23
N ARG A 9 0.33 -3.79 -27.00
CA ARG A 9 -0.74 -3.52 -26.00
C ARG A 9 -0.85 -2.04 -25.67
N ARG A 10 0.27 -1.36 -25.38
CA ARG A 10 0.27 0.08 -25.05
C ARG A 10 -0.17 0.93 -26.24
N SER A 11 0.26 0.59 -27.45
CA SER A 11 -0.21 1.25 -28.67
C SER A 11 -1.71 1.05 -28.87
N GLY A 12 -2.23 -0.15 -28.61
CA GLY A 12 -3.67 -0.42 -28.66
C GLY A 12 -4.48 0.40 -27.66
N VAL A 13 -3.97 0.61 -26.44
CA VAL A 13 -4.60 1.50 -25.44
C VAL A 13 -4.63 2.94 -25.93
N ARG A 14 -3.51 3.45 -26.48
CA ARG A 14 -3.45 4.80 -27.06
C ARG A 14 -4.46 4.97 -28.19
N LEU A 15 -4.51 4.03 -29.14
CA LEU A 15 -5.44 4.11 -30.26
C LEU A 15 -6.91 4.13 -29.81
N LYS A 16 -7.28 3.37 -28.79
CA LYS A 16 -8.66 3.35 -28.26
C LYS A 16 -9.05 4.61 -27.49
N SER A 17 -8.07 5.35 -26.94
CA SER A 17 -8.30 6.51 -26.07
C SER A 17 -7.95 7.86 -26.71
N MET A 18 -7.41 7.84 -27.94
CA MET A 18 -6.96 9.03 -28.66
C MET A 18 -8.08 10.07 -28.86
N ASN A 19 -9.32 9.62 -29.03
CA ASN A 19 -10.46 10.52 -29.26
C ASN A 19 -11.13 11.02 -27.98
N SER A 20 -10.83 10.43 -26.82
CA SER A 20 -11.50 10.75 -25.55
C SER A 20 -10.69 11.67 -24.64
N GLY A 21 -9.45 12.06 -24.99
CA GLY A 21 -8.55 12.83 -24.12
C GLY A 21 -7.96 12.04 -22.93
N HIS A 22 -8.59 10.95 -22.51
CA HIS A 22 -8.19 10.13 -21.35
C HIS A 22 -7.06 9.11 -21.61
N THR A 23 -6.14 9.41 -22.53
CA THR A 23 -5.10 8.43 -22.93
C THR A 23 -4.14 8.09 -21.80
N ASP A 24 -3.71 9.08 -21.03
CA ASP A 24 -2.72 8.87 -19.98
C ASP A 24 -3.27 8.05 -18.82
N LEU A 25 -4.50 8.34 -18.39
CA LEU A 25 -5.20 7.58 -17.35
C LEU A 25 -5.43 6.12 -17.79
N ALA A 26 -5.82 5.90 -19.04
CA ALA A 26 -5.96 4.56 -19.61
C ALA A 26 -4.61 3.80 -19.64
N LEU A 27 -3.50 4.51 -19.89
CA LEU A 27 -2.15 3.93 -19.83
C LEU A 27 -1.75 3.55 -18.40
N VAL A 28 -2.12 4.34 -17.38
CA VAL A 28 -1.90 3.99 -15.97
C VAL A 28 -2.66 2.71 -15.60
N ILE A 29 -3.94 2.62 -15.92
CA ILE A 29 -4.78 1.42 -15.68
C ILE A 29 -4.16 0.19 -16.37
N SER A 30 -3.69 0.35 -17.60
CA SER A 30 -2.99 -0.72 -18.33
C SER A 30 -1.67 -1.10 -17.65
N GLY A 31 -0.91 -0.14 -17.14
CA GLY A 31 0.34 -0.37 -16.43
C GLY A 31 0.13 -1.20 -15.16
N ILE A 32 -0.85 -0.84 -14.33
CA ILE A 32 -1.19 -1.58 -13.10
C ILE A 32 -1.65 -3.00 -13.45
N ARG A 33 -2.45 -3.17 -14.51
CA ARG A 33 -2.84 -4.49 -15.02
C ARG A 33 -1.61 -5.33 -15.40
N ASP A 34 -0.65 -4.75 -16.13
CA ASP A 34 0.57 -5.44 -16.53
C ASP A 34 1.45 -5.80 -15.32
N MET A 35 1.53 -4.94 -14.29
CA MET A 35 2.20 -5.26 -13.02
C MET A 35 1.61 -6.51 -12.37
N ARG A 36 0.28 -6.55 -12.25
CA ARG A 36 -0.44 -7.70 -11.67
C ARG A 36 -0.22 -8.99 -12.46
N ILE A 37 -0.27 -8.91 -13.80
CA ILE A 37 0.00 -10.07 -14.67
C ILE A 37 1.44 -10.54 -14.50
N GLY A 38 2.41 -9.62 -14.47
CA GLY A 38 3.81 -9.94 -14.27
C GLY A 38 4.06 -10.66 -12.95
N LEU A 39 3.48 -10.14 -11.85
CA LEU A 39 3.60 -10.77 -10.54
C LEU A 39 2.94 -12.15 -10.48
N LYS A 40 1.74 -12.31 -11.07
CA LYS A 40 1.07 -13.62 -11.13
C LYS A 40 1.91 -14.64 -11.92
N SER A 41 2.53 -14.21 -13.02
CA SER A 41 3.43 -15.07 -13.80
C SER A 41 4.66 -15.49 -12.99
N PHE A 42 5.23 -14.56 -12.22
CA PHE A 42 6.36 -14.84 -11.32
C PHE A 42 5.97 -15.85 -10.24
N GLN A 43 4.85 -15.62 -9.55
CA GLN A 43 4.30 -16.54 -8.54
C GLN A 43 4.09 -17.96 -9.12
N ASN A 44 3.48 -18.07 -10.30
CA ASN A 44 3.25 -19.38 -10.93
C ASN A 44 4.57 -20.11 -11.24
N ALA A 45 5.57 -19.40 -11.78
CA ALA A 45 6.88 -19.97 -12.05
C ALA A 45 7.59 -20.40 -10.75
N GLN A 46 7.48 -19.59 -9.70
CA GLN A 46 8.04 -19.91 -8.39
C GLN A 46 7.40 -21.16 -7.77
N ILE A 47 6.07 -21.30 -7.85
CA ILE A 47 5.35 -22.49 -7.37
C ILE A 47 5.80 -23.74 -8.14
N ALA A 48 5.90 -23.65 -9.47
CA ALA A 48 6.36 -24.76 -10.29
C ALA A 48 7.78 -25.21 -9.89
N VAL A 49 8.72 -24.26 -9.74
CA VAL A 49 10.08 -24.57 -9.29
C VAL A 49 10.09 -25.19 -7.88
N ALA A 50 9.25 -24.71 -6.96
CA ALA A 50 9.12 -25.30 -5.63
C ALA A 50 8.67 -26.78 -5.69
N GLN A 51 7.67 -27.07 -6.53
CA GLN A 51 7.17 -28.43 -6.74
C GLN A 51 8.21 -29.33 -7.40
N ASP A 52 8.93 -28.83 -8.41
CA ASP A 52 9.99 -29.59 -9.07
C ASP A 52 11.15 -29.91 -8.11
N MET A 53 11.56 -28.94 -7.28
CA MET A 53 12.57 -29.15 -6.23
C MET A 53 12.13 -30.21 -5.22
N MET A 54 10.85 -30.21 -4.84
CA MET A 54 10.28 -31.24 -3.97
C MET A 54 10.30 -32.62 -4.62
N VAL A 55 9.81 -32.74 -5.86
CA VAL A 55 9.79 -34.04 -6.55
C VAL A 55 11.21 -34.59 -6.68
N TRP A 56 12.17 -33.73 -7.07
CA TRP A 56 13.57 -34.11 -7.15
C TRP A 56 14.12 -34.57 -5.78
N SER A 57 13.88 -33.82 -4.71
CA SER A 57 14.45 -34.15 -3.39
C SER A 57 13.97 -35.51 -2.88
N HIS A 58 12.74 -35.91 -3.18
CA HIS A 58 12.19 -37.21 -2.77
C HIS A 58 12.82 -38.40 -3.52
N THR A 59 13.46 -38.15 -4.66
CA THR A 59 14.22 -39.18 -5.39
C THR A 59 15.67 -39.32 -4.91
N ASP A 60 16.14 -38.37 -4.10
CA ASP A 60 17.49 -38.38 -3.54
C ASP A 60 17.57 -39.30 -2.33
N GLU A 61 18.71 -39.92 -2.04
CA GLU A 61 18.91 -40.77 -0.85
C GLU A 61 19.30 -39.94 0.40
N ASN A 62 19.74 -38.70 0.19
CA ASN A 62 20.21 -37.81 1.24
C ASN A 62 19.03 -37.23 2.04
N ARG A 63 18.84 -37.77 3.24
CA ARG A 63 17.80 -37.32 4.18
C ARG A 63 17.88 -35.83 4.53
N ALA A 64 19.06 -35.21 4.51
CA ALA A 64 19.19 -33.77 4.75
C ALA A 64 18.55 -32.97 3.60
N ILE A 65 18.78 -33.39 2.35
CA ILE A 65 18.19 -32.75 1.16
C ILE A 65 16.66 -32.92 1.17
N GLN A 66 16.18 -34.13 1.46
CA GLN A 66 14.74 -34.42 1.57
C GLN A 66 14.06 -33.49 2.59
N ASP A 67 14.56 -33.47 3.83
CA ASP A 67 13.97 -32.69 4.92
C ASP A 67 14.04 -31.18 4.64
N VAL A 68 15.21 -30.66 4.22
CA VAL A 68 15.38 -29.24 3.92
C VAL A 68 14.44 -28.79 2.80
N MET A 69 14.32 -29.58 1.72
CA MET A 69 13.42 -29.22 0.63
C MET A 69 11.95 -29.29 1.04
N GLU A 70 11.56 -30.26 1.87
CA GLU A 70 10.21 -30.33 2.45
C GLU A 70 9.86 -29.06 3.23
N GLN A 71 10.77 -28.61 4.09
CA GLN A 71 10.58 -27.41 4.90
C GLN A 71 10.62 -26.12 4.06
N ILE A 72 11.51 -26.02 3.06
CA ILE A 72 11.54 -24.88 2.12
C ILE A 72 10.23 -24.79 1.33
N ASN A 73 9.67 -25.93 0.93
CA ASN A 73 8.41 -25.94 0.19
C ASN A 73 7.24 -25.45 1.06
N GLU A 74 7.18 -25.81 2.35
CA GLU A 74 6.18 -25.26 3.28
C GLU A 74 6.30 -23.73 3.40
N LEU A 75 7.52 -23.20 3.50
CA LEU A 75 7.77 -21.76 3.50
C LEU A 75 7.37 -21.08 2.18
N HIS A 76 7.56 -21.75 1.04
CA HIS A 76 7.13 -21.25 -0.26
C HIS A 76 5.60 -21.16 -0.41
N ILE A 77 4.84 -22.03 0.27
CA ILE A 77 3.38 -21.93 0.35
C ILE A 77 2.98 -20.63 1.05
N PHE A 78 3.57 -20.33 2.21
CA PHE A 78 3.32 -19.07 2.92
C PHE A 78 3.65 -17.84 2.07
N TRP A 79 4.75 -17.91 1.32
CA TRP A 79 5.13 -16.83 0.43
C TRP A 79 4.15 -16.65 -0.74
N ALA A 80 3.69 -17.74 -1.35
CA ALA A 80 2.67 -17.69 -2.39
C ALA A 80 1.37 -17.07 -1.87
N ASP A 81 0.95 -17.40 -0.65
CA ASP A 81 -0.24 -16.78 -0.03
C ASP A 81 -0.04 -15.28 0.20
N SER A 82 1.13 -14.85 0.67
CA SER A 82 1.45 -13.43 0.82
C SER A 82 1.43 -12.67 -0.52
N GLN A 83 1.87 -13.28 -1.62
CA GLN A 83 1.80 -12.68 -2.96
C GLN A 83 0.35 -12.58 -3.46
N LYS A 84 -0.49 -13.57 -3.13
CA LYS A 84 -1.91 -13.58 -3.49
C LYS A 84 -2.66 -12.41 -2.83
N ASP A 85 -2.43 -12.18 -1.54
CA ASP A 85 -2.98 -11.02 -0.82
C ASP A 85 -2.60 -9.71 -1.55
N PHE A 86 -1.33 -9.55 -1.91
CA PHE A 86 -0.85 -8.36 -2.61
C PHE A 86 -1.43 -8.21 -4.04
N LEU A 87 -1.63 -9.31 -4.76
CA LEU A 87 -2.28 -9.32 -6.08
C LEU A 87 -3.72 -8.81 -6.02
N ASP A 88 -4.45 -9.10 -4.94
CA ASP A 88 -5.80 -8.60 -4.72
C ASP A 88 -5.80 -7.09 -4.40
N GLN A 89 -4.78 -6.61 -3.68
CA GLN A 89 -4.59 -5.18 -3.44
C GLN A 89 -4.29 -4.41 -4.75
N LEU A 90 -3.46 -4.96 -5.64
CA LEU A 90 -3.25 -4.40 -6.99
C LEU A 90 -4.54 -4.37 -7.82
N LYS A 91 -5.43 -5.36 -7.64
CA LYS A 91 -6.74 -5.37 -8.31
C LYS A 91 -7.63 -4.24 -7.79
N SER A 92 -7.68 -4.02 -6.48
CA SER A 92 -8.42 -2.90 -5.87
C SER A 92 -7.85 -1.55 -6.33
N PHE A 93 -6.52 -1.39 -6.29
CA PHE A 93 -5.86 -0.16 -6.70
C PHE A 93 -6.13 0.18 -8.18
N LYS A 94 -6.15 -0.82 -9.08
CA LYS A 94 -6.57 -0.63 -10.47
C LYS A 94 -8.02 -0.12 -10.56
N HIS A 95 -8.92 -0.68 -9.76
CA HIS A 95 -10.33 -0.32 -9.77
C HIS A 95 -10.54 1.15 -9.37
N ASP A 96 -9.75 1.67 -8.43
CA ASP A 96 -9.80 3.09 -8.06
C ASP A 96 -9.57 4.01 -9.26
N TYR A 97 -8.61 3.69 -10.13
CA TYR A 97 -8.36 4.44 -11.38
C TYR A 97 -9.45 4.24 -12.43
N GLU A 98 -10.05 3.04 -12.53
CA GLU A 98 -11.19 2.80 -13.43
C GLU A 98 -12.39 3.68 -13.04
N MET A 99 -12.62 3.84 -11.74
CA MET A 99 -13.69 4.67 -11.25
C MET A 99 -13.40 6.17 -11.39
N ILE A 100 -12.13 6.59 -11.35
CA ILE A 100 -11.72 7.96 -11.73
C ILE A 100 -12.00 8.19 -13.23
N LEU A 101 -11.61 7.24 -14.09
CA LEU A 101 -11.83 7.36 -15.54
C LEU A 101 -13.32 7.46 -15.89
N GLU A 102 -14.16 6.72 -15.17
CA GLU A 102 -15.61 6.81 -15.33
C GLU A 102 -16.14 8.20 -14.93
N GLY A 103 -15.63 8.78 -13.83
CA GLY A 103 -15.95 10.16 -13.44
C GLY A 103 -15.56 11.19 -14.51
N GLU A 104 -14.38 11.04 -15.14
CA GLU A 104 -13.96 11.93 -16.23
C GLU A 104 -14.88 11.84 -17.46
N ARG A 105 -15.39 10.65 -17.79
CA ARG A 105 -16.37 10.48 -18.88
C ARG A 105 -17.72 11.12 -18.57
N GLN A 106 -18.15 11.09 -17.31
CA GLN A 106 -19.37 11.76 -16.87
C GLN A 106 -19.23 13.27 -16.99
N VAL A 107 -18.07 13.83 -16.64
CA VAL A 107 -17.75 15.25 -16.85
C VAL A 107 -17.78 15.63 -18.32
N ASP A 108 -17.17 14.84 -19.20
CA ASP A 108 -17.22 15.10 -20.65
C ASP A 108 -18.64 15.08 -21.19
N THR A 109 -19.46 14.15 -20.72
CA THR A 109 -20.88 14.07 -21.10
C THR A 109 -21.64 15.33 -20.66
N ALA A 110 -21.43 15.80 -19.42
CA ALA A 110 -22.07 17.01 -18.92
C ALA A 110 -21.61 18.26 -19.69
N ARG A 111 -20.31 18.39 -19.97
CA ARG A 111 -19.75 19.45 -20.82
C ARG A 111 -20.32 19.42 -22.24
N GLY A 112 -20.49 18.24 -22.81
CA GLY A 112 -21.12 18.05 -24.11
C GLY A 112 -22.57 18.55 -24.13
N LYS A 113 -23.35 18.27 -23.08
CA LYS A 113 -24.72 18.79 -22.93
C LYS A 113 -24.75 20.32 -22.80
N LEU A 114 -23.83 20.89 -22.01
CA LEU A 114 -23.70 22.34 -21.87
C LEU A 114 -23.39 23.00 -23.22
N ALA A 115 -22.40 22.49 -23.95
CA ALA A 115 -22.04 23.04 -25.26
C ALA A 115 -23.21 22.97 -26.28
N GLN A 116 -24.02 21.92 -26.23
CA GLN A 116 -25.23 21.82 -27.05
C GLN A 116 -26.30 22.85 -26.65
N ALA A 117 -26.50 23.07 -25.35
CA ALA A 117 -27.43 24.06 -24.83
C ALA A 117 -27.01 25.50 -25.21
N GLU A 118 -25.71 25.82 -25.07
CA GLU A 118 -25.13 27.09 -25.52
C GLU A 118 -25.28 27.29 -27.03
N GLN A 119 -25.03 26.26 -27.83
CA GLN A 119 -25.21 26.35 -29.27
C GLN A 119 -26.68 26.58 -29.66
N ARG A 120 -27.63 25.96 -28.94
CA ARG A 120 -29.07 26.16 -29.16
C ARG A 120 -29.51 27.58 -28.81
N GLU A 121 -29.11 28.08 -27.64
CA GLU A 121 -29.37 29.45 -27.21
C GLU A 121 -28.80 30.47 -28.22
N TYR A 122 -27.55 30.29 -28.65
CA TYR A 122 -26.93 31.14 -29.67
C TYR A 122 -27.66 31.13 -31.01
N LYS A 123 -28.13 29.97 -31.48
CA LYS A 123 -28.91 29.86 -32.73
C LYS A 123 -30.23 30.64 -32.62
N ILE A 124 -30.97 30.46 -31.52
CA ILE A 124 -32.24 31.16 -31.29
C ILE A 124 -32.02 32.68 -31.17
N LYS A 125 -30.97 33.13 -30.46
CA LYS A 125 -30.59 34.55 -30.40
C LYS A 125 -30.34 35.15 -31.79
N LYS A 126 -29.67 34.40 -32.67
CA LYS A 126 -29.45 34.82 -34.06
C LYS A 126 -30.74 34.88 -34.88
N GLU A 127 -31.64 33.92 -34.71
CA GLU A 127 -32.94 33.89 -35.39
C GLU A 127 -33.81 35.06 -34.95
N LEU A 128 -33.91 35.31 -33.63
CA LEU A 128 -34.64 36.44 -33.07
C LEU A 128 -34.12 37.77 -33.64
N LYS A 129 -32.80 37.99 -33.66
CA LYS A 129 -32.19 39.21 -34.24
C LYS A 129 -32.53 39.42 -35.71
N LYS A 130 -32.72 38.34 -36.48
CA LYS A 130 -33.14 38.42 -37.89
C LYS A 130 -34.64 38.68 -38.02
N ALA A 131 -35.45 38.05 -37.18
CA ALA A 131 -36.91 38.13 -37.19
C ALA A 131 -37.43 39.54 -36.85
N VAL A 132 -36.77 40.27 -35.95
CA VAL A 132 -37.16 41.64 -35.52
C VAL A 132 -37.42 42.61 -36.69
N LYS A 133 -36.82 42.39 -37.87
CA LYS A 133 -36.97 43.29 -39.03
C LYS A 133 -38.15 42.95 -39.94
N LYS A 134 -38.73 41.75 -39.86
CA LYS A 134 -39.62 41.20 -40.90
C LYS A 134 -40.75 40.29 -40.39
N ALA A 135 -40.67 39.80 -39.16
CA ALA A 135 -41.61 38.84 -38.58
C ALA A 135 -42.83 39.52 -37.94
N SER A 136 -43.92 38.77 -37.77
CA SER A 136 -45.10 39.25 -37.04
C SER A 136 -44.83 39.35 -35.52
N VAL A 137 -45.71 40.05 -34.81
CA VAL A 137 -45.62 40.16 -33.34
C VAL A 137 -45.79 38.78 -32.68
N GLU A 138 -46.69 37.92 -33.17
CA GLU A 138 -46.82 36.57 -32.62
C GLU A 138 -45.57 35.71 -32.83
N GLU A 139 -44.92 35.83 -33.99
CA GLU A 139 -43.67 35.10 -34.28
C GLU A 139 -42.53 35.55 -33.37
N LEU A 140 -42.43 36.85 -33.09
CA LEU A 140 -41.46 37.40 -32.14
C LEU A 140 -41.71 36.89 -30.72
N ASN A 141 -42.95 36.94 -30.23
CA ASN A 141 -43.32 36.43 -28.90
C ASN A 141 -43.02 34.91 -28.76
N SER A 142 -43.21 34.14 -29.84
CA SER A 142 -42.86 32.72 -29.87
C SER A 142 -41.34 32.50 -29.77
N LEU A 143 -40.54 33.29 -30.48
CA LEU A 143 -39.07 33.21 -30.42
C LEU A 143 -38.52 33.66 -29.07
N GLU A 144 -39.12 34.66 -28.43
CA GLU A 144 -38.76 35.11 -27.08
C GLU A 144 -39.05 34.05 -26.02
N THR A 145 -40.20 33.39 -26.10
CA THR A 145 -40.51 32.24 -25.22
C THR A 145 -39.48 31.12 -25.40
N LYS A 146 -39.17 30.74 -26.65
CA LYS A 146 -38.16 29.72 -26.96
C LYS A 146 -36.76 30.10 -26.48
N LEU A 147 -36.42 31.40 -26.55
CA LEU A 147 -35.15 31.91 -26.06
C LEU A 147 -35.07 31.76 -24.53
N THR A 148 -36.13 32.14 -23.82
CA THR A 148 -36.22 32.00 -22.36
C THR A 148 -36.05 30.53 -21.93
N ASP A 149 -36.71 29.60 -22.63
CA ASP A 149 -36.56 28.16 -22.38
C ASP A 149 -35.13 27.67 -22.65
N ALA A 150 -34.49 28.17 -23.71
CA ALA A 150 -33.11 27.81 -24.06
C ALA A 150 -32.09 28.37 -23.05
N GLU A 151 -32.28 29.58 -22.56
CA GLU A 151 -31.47 30.17 -21.49
C GLU A 151 -31.59 29.36 -20.20
N ARG A 152 -32.82 29.01 -19.79
CA ARG A 152 -33.04 28.14 -18.62
C ARG A 152 -32.40 26.76 -18.78
N ALA A 153 -32.49 26.15 -19.97
CA ALA A 153 -31.87 24.86 -20.24
C ALA A 153 -30.33 24.94 -20.19
N LYS A 154 -29.74 26.04 -20.67
CA LYS A 154 -28.31 26.31 -20.56
C LYS A 154 -27.89 26.46 -19.09
N ASP A 155 -28.63 27.22 -18.29
CA ASP A 155 -28.32 27.42 -16.86
C ASP A 155 -28.35 26.09 -16.09
N LEU A 156 -29.34 25.24 -16.35
CA LEU A 156 -29.42 23.89 -15.76
C LEU A 156 -28.24 23.00 -16.19
N ALA A 157 -27.89 23.01 -17.48
CA ALA A 157 -26.74 22.25 -17.97
C ALA A 157 -25.41 22.77 -17.42
N GLN A 158 -25.32 24.08 -17.18
CA GLN A 158 -24.14 24.70 -16.57
C GLN A 158 -24.00 24.28 -15.10
N PHE A 159 -25.10 24.26 -14.35
CA PHE A 159 -25.11 23.78 -12.97
C PHE A 159 -24.66 22.31 -12.89
N ASP A 160 -25.26 21.41 -13.69
CA ASP A 160 -24.89 19.98 -13.74
C ASP A 160 -23.41 19.80 -14.12
N ALA A 161 -22.91 20.53 -15.11
CA ALA A 161 -21.50 20.44 -15.52
C ALA A 161 -20.54 20.88 -14.39
N VAL A 162 -20.86 21.95 -13.66
CA VAL A 162 -20.05 22.42 -12.53
C VAL A 162 -20.08 21.42 -11.38
N GLU A 163 -21.26 20.90 -11.04
CA GLU A 163 -21.43 19.89 -9.99
C GLU A 163 -20.62 18.63 -10.32
N LYS A 164 -20.79 18.07 -11.52
CA LYS A 164 -20.04 16.87 -11.96
C LYS A 164 -18.54 17.10 -11.97
N MET A 165 -18.08 18.30 -12.35
CA MET A 165 -16.66 18.65 -12.27
C MET A 165 -16.14 18.64 -10.84
N GLN A 166 -16.87 19.26 -9.89
CA GLN A 166 -16.47 19.30 -8.48
C GLN A 166 -16.49 17.91 -7.84
N GLU A 167 -17.56 17.14 -8.08
CA GLU A 167 -17.67 15.75 -7.62
C GLU A 167 -16.49 14.91 -8.13
N ASN A 168 -16.14 15.04 -9.42
CA ASN A 168 -15.04 14.28 -10.01
C ASN A 168 -13.68 14.66 -9.40
N GLU A 169 -13.42 15.94 -9.15
CA GLU A 169 -12.17 16.36 -8.49
C GLU A 169 -12.07 15.87 -7.04
N ALA A 170 -13.17 15.92 -6.27
CA ALA A 170 -13.22 15.32 -4.94
C ALA A 170 -12.96 13.81 -5.00
N CYS A 171 -13.58 13.13 -5.96
CA CYS A 171 -13.45 11.70 -6.18
C CYS A 171 -12.02 11.28 -6.52
N LYS A 172 -11.32 12.05 -7.37
CA LYS A 172 -9.89 11.86 -7.67
C LYS A 172 -9.04 11.94 -6.42
N LEU A 173 -9.22 12.99 -5.61
CA LEU A 173 -8.42 13.21 -4.41
C LEU A 173 -8.61 12.08 -3.39
N ILE A 174 -9.87 11.69 -3.13
CA ILE A 174 -10.20 10.61 -2.19
C ILE A 174 -9.58 9.30 -2.66
N ARG A 175 -9.87 8.88 -3.89
CA ARG A 175 -9.41 7.58 -4.42
C ARG A 175 -7.91 7.51 -4.58
N LEU A 176 -7.27 8.58 -5.05
CA LEU A 176 -5.81 8.59 -5.19
C LEU A 176 -5.12 8.47 -3.83
N LYS A 177 -5.57 9.25 -2.84
CA LYS A 177 -5.00 9.21 -1.49
C LYS A 177 -5.21 7.84 -0.84
N GLU A 178 -6.44 7.35 -0.83
CA GLU A 178 -6.77 6.05 -0.23
C GLU A 178 -6.06 4.90 -0.95
N GLY A 179 -6.07 4.90 -2.29
CA GLY A 179 -5.44 3.87 -3.10
C GLY A 179 -3.94 3.81 -2.86
N LEU A 180 -3.25 4.96 -2.81
CA LEU A 180 -1.80 5.02 -2.56
C LEU A 180 -1.45 4.57 -1.13
N ASN A 181 -2.24 4.97 -0.13
CA ASN A 181 -2.03 4.52 1.25
C ASN A 181 -2.21 3.00 1.37
N LYS A 182 -3.33 2.46 0.88
CA LYS A 182 -3.60 1.00 0.90
C LYS A 182 -2.52 0.23 0.16
N LEU A 183 -2.08 0.71 -1.01
CA LEU A 183 -1.01 0.07 -1.77
C LEU A 183 0.32 0.07 -0.99
N SER A 184 0.67 1.20 -0.36
CA SER A 184 1.91 1.33 0.43
C SER A 184 1.90 0.39 1.64
N GLU A 185 0.79 0.34 2.37
CA GLU A 185 0.59 -0.61 3.47
C GLU A 185 0.72 -2.06 3.00
N SER A 186 0.16 -2.38 1.83
CA SER A 186 0.23 -3.71 1.25
C SER A 186 1.67 -4.10 0.86
N TYR A 187 2.47 -3.15 0.36
CA TYR A 187 3.90 -3.37 0.11
C TYR A 187 4.68 -3.62 1.42
N LEU A 188 4.43 -2.83 2.46
CA LEU A 188 5.07 -2.99 3.76
C LEU A 188 4.73 -4.35 4.38
N GLU A 189 3.46 -4.74 4.30
CA GLU A 189 3.00 -6.05 4.77
C GLU A 189 3.69 -7.19 4.02
N MET A 190 3.72 -7.13 2.69
CA MET A 190 4.39 -8.14 1.89
C MET A 190 5.89 -8.20 2.22
N ALA A 191 6.56 -7.05 2.41
CA ALA A 191 7.97 -6.99 2.77
C ALA A 191 8.26 -7.60 4.16
N HIS A 192 7.40 -7.34 5.15
CA HIS A 192 7.54 -7.94 6.48
C HIS A 192 7.32 -9.46 6.47
N LYS A 193 6.26 -9.93 5.81
CA LYS A 193 6.01 -11.37 5.63
C LYS A 193 7.18 -12.04 4.90
N MET A 194 7.68 -11.40 3.85
CA MET A 194 8.85 -11.84 3.10
C MET A 194 10.10 -11.99 4.00
N ALA A 195 10.38 -11.02 4.86
CA ALA A 195 11.51 -11.09 5.78
C ALA A 195 11.39 -12.29 6.73
N ILE A 196 10.23 -12.49 7.35
CA ILE A 196 9.96 -13.62 8.26
C ILE A 196 10.21 -14.96 7.55
N ILE A 197 9.69 -15.10 6.33
CA ILE A 197 9.77 -16.35 5.56
C ILE A 197 11.22 -16.65 5.16
N PHE A 198 11.94 -15.67 4.60
CA PHE A 198 13.30 -15.90 4.10
C PHE A 198 14.35 -15.96 5.21
N GLU A 199 14.10 -15.36 6.38
CA GLU A 199 14.88 -15.63 7.60
C GLU A 199 14.78 -17.10 7.98
N ALA A 200 13.57 -17.66 8.05
CA ALA A 200 13.37 -19.07 8.36
C ALA A 200 13.94 -20.00 7.29
N GLN A 201 13.84 -19.63 6.01
CA GLN A 201 14.47 -20.39 4.93
C GLN A 201 15.99 -20.46 5.09
N ARG A 202 16.63 -19.37 5.52
CA ARG A 202 18.06 -19.35 5.82
C ARG A 202 18.40 -20.27 7.00
N GLU A 203 17.60 -20.25 8.07
CA GLU A 203 17.77 -21.16 9.22
C GLU A 203 17.62 -22.64 8.80
N VAL A 204 16.65 -22.95 7.95
CA VAL A 204 16.45 -24.30 7.40
C VAL A 204 17.64 -24.73 6.54
N ALA A 205 18.13 -23.86 5.66
CA ALA A 205 19.27 -24.16 4.80
C ALA A 205 20.57 -24.42 5.60
N GLN A 206 20.74 -23.78 6.75
CA GLN A 206 21.88 -24.00 7.66
C GLN A 206 21.87 -25.36 8.34
N ALA A 207 20.78 -26.13 8.25
CA ALA A 207 20.74 -27.51 8.75
C ALA A 207 21.43 -28.50 7.82
N ILE A 208 21.77 -28.10 6.58
CA ILE A 208 22.60 -28.90 5.68
C ILE A 208 24.01 -28.95 6.26
N PRO A 209 24.56 -30.13 6.58
CA PRO A 209 25.90 -30.22 7.14
C PRO A 209 26.98 -29.81 6.14
N ASP A 210 28.03 -29.15 6.62
CA ASP A 210 29.19 -28.80 5.82
C ASP A 210 29.98 -30.05 5.38
N VAL A 211 30.18 -30.21 4.08
CA VAL A 211 30.93 -31.33 3.52
C VAL A 211 32.42 -31.08 3.67
N HIS A 212 33.04 -31.81 4.60
CA HIS A 212 34.51 -31.89 4.74
C HIS A 212 35.03 -33.15 4.02
N THR A 213 36.30 -33.15 3.62
CA THR A 213 36.94 -34.08 2.65
C THR A 213 36.93 -35.57 3.01
N THR A 214 36.27 -36.04 4.07
CA THR A 214 36.36 -37.46 4.44
C THR A 214 35.07 -37.94 5.13
N ALA A 215 34.45 -38.97 4.54
CA ALA A 215 33.29 -39.75 5.05
C ALA A 215 31.87 -39.13 4.92
N LEU A 216 31.49 -38.66 3.72
CA LEU A 216 30.09 -38.33 3.36
C LEU A 216 29.07 -39.44 3.67
N HIS A 217 29.49 -40.71 3.60
CA HIS A 217 28.59 -41.86 3.71
C HIS A 217 28.27 -42.25 5.17
N GLU A 218 29.01 -41.71 6.14
CA GLU A 218 28.82 -42.00 7.58
C GLU A 218 28.07 -40.88 8.31
N MET A 219 27.81 -39.77 7.63
CA MET A 219 27.21 -38.58 8.22
C MET A 219 25.72 -38.78 8.49
N LYS A 220 25.34 -38.81 9.77
CA LYS A 220 23.94 -38.90 10.19
C LYS A 220 23.30 -37.53 10.23
N TYR A 221 22.21 -37.35 9.50
CA TYR A 221 21.41 -36.13 9.56
C TYR A 221 20.64 -36.04 10.88
N THR A 222 20.83 -34.94 11.62
CA THR A 222 20.13 -34.64 12.89
C THR A 222 19.38 -33.31 12.88
N GLY A 223 19.28 -32.66 11.71
CA GLY A 223 18.71 -31.31 11.57
C GLY A 223 17.18 -31.24 11.60
N GLY A 224 16.46 -32.36 11.42
CA GLY A 224 15.00 -32.35 11.21
C GLY A 224 14.17 -31.71 12.33
N GLY A 225 14.65 -31.74 13.57
CA GLY A 225 13.99 -31.02 14.67
C GLY A 225 14.21 -29.51 14.64
N ALA A 226 15.36 -29.05 14.13
CA ALA A 226 15.66 -27.62 14.00
C ALA A 226 14.91 -27.01 12.82
N THR A 227 14.88 -27.68 11.67
CA THR A 227 14.20 -27.20 10.45
C THR A 227 12.70 -27.03 10.69
N LYS A 228 12.02 -28.03 11.27
CA LYS A 228 10.60 -27.95 11.65
C LYS A 228 10.30 -26.82 12.63
N ARG A 229 11.18 -26.59 13.61
CA ARG A 229 11.02 -25.48 14.55
C ARG A 229 11.16 -24.11 13.87
N ALA A 230 12.07 -23.97 12.90
CA ALA A 230 12.21 -22.73 12.13
C ALA A 230 10.95 -22.42 11.33
N VAL A 231 10.36 -23.43 10.65
CA VAL A 231 9.09 -23.27 9.93
C VAL A 231 7.94 -22.94 10.87
N GLN A 232 7.81 -23.67 11.98
CA GLN A 232 6.76 -23.39 12.98
C GLN A 232 6.89 -21.98 13.57
N LYS A 233 8.11 -21.52 13.87
CA LYS A 233 8.37 -20.15 14.34
C LYS A 233 7.94 -19.11 13.29
N ALA A 234 8.23 -19.36 12.01
CA ALA A 234 7.78 -18.48 10.92
C ALA A 234 6.26 -18.42 10.84
N LYS A 235 5.59 -19.57 10.90
CA LYS A 235 4.13 -19.68 10.90
C LYS A 235 3.51 -18.90 12.06
N ASP A 236 4.00 -19.10 13.29
CA ASP A 236 3.51 -18.38 14.46
C ASP A 236 3.68 -16.85 14.32
N ARG A 237 4.80 -16.39 13.74
CA ARG A 237 5.05 -14.96 13.47
C ARG A 237 4.09 -14.41 12.41
N LEU A 238 3.80 -15.17 11.35
CA LEU A 238 2.83 -14.79 10.32
C LEU A 238 1.41 -14.71 10.89
N ASP A 239 0.99 -15.70 11.69
CA ASP A 239 -0.33 -15.71 12.33
C ASP A 239 -0.51 -14.54 13.30
N ARG A 240 0.54 -14.19 14.06
CA ARG A 240 0.55 -12.98 14.90
C ARG A 240 0.40 -11.72 14.06
N TYR A 241 1.09 -11.63 12.92
CA TYR A 241 0.96 -10.50 12.01
C TYR A 241 -0.49 -10.33 11.52
N HIS A 242 -1.12 -11.43 11.12
CA HIS A 242 -2.54 -11.43 10.74
C HIS A 242 -3.44 -10.94 11.88
N SER A 243 -3.29 -11.49 13.08
CA SER A 243 -4.14 -11.10 14.23
C SER A 243 -3.97 -9.64 14.66
N LEU A 244 -2.74 -9.08 14.60
CA LEU A 244 -2.47 -7.68 14.91
C LEU A 244 -3.05 -6.73 13.86
N LYS A 245 -3.03 -7.11 12.57
CA LYS A 245 -3.66 -6.32 11.50
C LYS A 245 -5.16 -6.13 11.73
N TYR A 246 -5.86 -7.15 12.23
CA TYR A 246 -7.28 -7.04 12.57
C TYR A 246 -7.57 -6.18 13.81
N ARG A 247 -6.58 -5.93 14.69
CA ARG A 247 -6.72 -4.99 15.82
C ARG A 247 -6.38 -3.55 15.46
N LEU A 248 -5.59 -3.34 14.42
CA LEU A 248 -5.18 -2.02 13.93
C LEU A 248 -6.12 -1.43 12.89
N VAL A 249 -7.12 -2.19 12.40
CA VAL A 249 -8.33 -1.55 11.87
C VAL A 249 -8.88 -0.77 13.04
N ALA A 250 -8.69 0.55 13.00
CA ALA A 250 -9.28 1.46 13.95
C ALA A 250 -10.78 1.13 13.99
N HIS A 251 -11.20 0.39 15.01
CA HIS A 251 -12.48 0.63 15.59
C HIS A 251 -12.42 2.11 15.98
N GLY A 252 -12.90 2.97 15.08
CA GLY A 252 -13.44 4.28 15.43
C GLY A 252 -14.67 4.16 16.32
N ALA A 253 -14.82 3.06 17.07
CA ALA A 253 -15.41 3.14 18.38
C ALA A 253 -14.37 3.88 19.23
N VAL A 254 -14.56 5.19 19.32
CA VAL A 254 -14.61 5.79 20.66
C VAL A 254 -15.24 4.71 21.54
N GLU A 255 -14.52 4.16 22.52
CA GLU A 255 -15.18 3.53 23.65
C GLU A 255 -16.05 4.65 24.22
N GLU A 256 -17.27 4.78 23.69
CA GLU A 256 -18.29 5.58 24.30
C GLU A 256 -18.35 5.00 25.71
N PRO A 257 -18.01 5.81 26.74
CA PRO A 257 -18.11 5.32 28.10
C PRO A 257 -19.52 4.74 28.23
N PRO A 258 -19.67 3.58 28.89
CA PRO A 258 -20.96 2.91 28.99
C PRO A 258 -22.00 3.96 29.36
N PRO A 259 -23.11 4.08 28.61
CA PRO A 259 -24.11 5.12 28.85
C PRO A 259 -24.42 5.16 30.35
N PRO A 260 -24.36 6.34 30.99
CA PRO A 260 -24.51 6.44 32.43
C PRO A 260 -25.98 6.16 32.77
N TYR A 261 -26.35 4.89 32.86
CA TYR A 261 -27.57 4.46 33.51
C TYR A 261 -27.33 4.43 35.01
N THR A 262 -27.06 5.61 35.58
CA THR A 262 -27.33 5.85 36.99
C THR A 262 -28.57 6.73 37.02
N PRO A 263 -29.77 6.15 37.21
CA PRO A 263 -30.99 6.93 37.37
C PRO A 263 -30.77 7.98 38.47
N GLY A 264 -30.83 9.27 38.10
CA GLY A 264 -30.70 10.39 39.03
C GLY A 264 -29.48 11.31 38.85
N TYR A 265 -28.59 11.07 37.88
CA TYR A 265 -27.41 11.95 37.69
C TYR A 265 -27.66 13.17 36.79
N TYR A 266 -28.67 13.10 35.92
CA TYR A 266 -29.02 14.16 34.98
C TYR A 266 -30.44 14.66 35.25
N ASP A 267 -30.61 15.98 35.18
CA ASP A 267 -31.92 16.60 35.23
C ASP A 267 -32.67 16.33 33.92
N PRO A 268 -33.86 15.70 33.95
CA PRO A 268 -34.60 15.35 32.74
C PRO A 268 -35.09 16.56 31.93
N ASP A 269 -35.21 17.74 32.53
CA ASP A 269 -35.70 18.93 31.84
C ASP A 269 -34.58 19.70 31.11
N THR A 270 -33.34 19.57 31.56
CA THR A 270 -32.19 20.32 31.00
C THR A 270 -31.15 19.45 30.31
N GLY A 271 -31.11 18.15 30.60
CA GLY A 271 -30.11 17.22 30.06
C GLY A 271 -28.69 17.44 30.59
N MET A 272 -28.52 18.32 31.59
CA MET A 272 -27.24 18.62 32.22
C MET A 272 -27.06 17.81 33.52
N PRO A 273 -25.82 17.50 33.94
CA PRO A 273 -25.58 16.85 35.23
C PRO A 273 -26.03 17.77 36.37
N TYR A 274 -26.55 17.21 37.48
CA TYR A 274 -26.79 18.00 38.68
C TYR A 274 -25.46 18.60 39.16
N GLU A 275 -25.32 19.93 39.11
CA GLU A 275 -24.16 20.61 39.67
C GLU A 275 -24.14 20.37 41.18
N HIS A 276 -23.23 19.51 41.64
CA HIS A 276 -22.88 19.46 43.04
C HIS A 276 -22.12 20.74 43.35
N ASP A 277 -22.79 21.66 44.06
CA ASP A 277 -22.20 22.82 44.71
C ASP A 277 -21.03 22.37 45.60
N LEU A 278 -19.84 22.32 45.01
CA LEU A 278 -18.57 22.26 45.72
C LEU A 278 -17.88 23.58 45.48
N ALA A 279 -18.20 24.53 46.35
CA ALA A 279 -17.44 25.74 46.55
C ALA A 279 -15.96 25.40 46.77
N SER A 280 -15.14 25.54 45.73
CA SER A 280 -13.72 25.88 45.86
C SER A 280 -13.09 26.19 44.49
N ASN A 281 -12.67 27.44 44.35
CA ASN A 281 -11.62 27.97 43.46
C ASN A 281 -10.64 26.90 42.91
N ASP A 282 -10.42 26.85 41.60
CA ASP A 282 -9.41 27.67 40.91
C ASP A 282 -9.33 27.23 39.43
N VAL A 283 -9.54 28.17 38.50
CA VAL A 283 -9.61 27.93 37.06
C VAL A 283 -8.20 28.02 36.47
N ARG A 284 -7.65 26.87 36.06
CA ARG A 284 -6.58 26.81 35.05
C ARG A 284 -7.00 25.89 33.90
N LEU A 285 -7.58 26.50 32.87
CA LEU A 285 -7.81 25.90 31.56
C LEU A 285 -6.47 25.48 30.94
N ARG A 286 -6.16 24.18 31.00
CA ARG A 286 -5.19 23.55 30.10
C ARG A 286 -5.94 23.00 28.89
N THR A 287 -5.75 23.63 27.74
CA THR A 287 -6.06 23.07 26.42
C THR A 287 -5.19 21.84 26.18
N SER A 288 -5.76 20.66 26.41
CA SER A 288 -5.19 19.38 26.01
C SER A 288 -5.32 19.23 24.49
N ARG A 289 -4.27 19.59 23.75
CA ARG A 289 -4.04 19.05 22.40
C ARG A 289 -3.68 17.58 22.56
N LEU A 290 -4.67 16.69 22.42
CA LEU A 290 -4.45 15.26 22.23
C LEU A 290 -3.85 15.05 20.84
N THR A 291 -2.54 14.89 20.77
CA THR A 291 -1.87 14.30 19.62
C THR A 291 -2.27 12.83 19.54
N VAL A 292 -3.02 12.47 18.51
CA VAL A 292 -3.26 11.08 18.11
C VAL A 292 -1.90 10.43 17.89
N ALA A 293 -1.55 9.42 18.70
CA ALA A 293 -0.32 8.67 18.51
C ALA A 293 -0.41 7.90 17.20
N GLU A 294 0.50 8.20 16.26
CA GLU A 294 0.68 7.38 15.07
C GLU A 294 0.98 5.92 15.47
N PRO A 295 0.44 4.94 14.75
CA PRO A 295 0.72 3.54 15.01
C PRO A 295 2.20 3.28 14.70
N ARG A 296 3.02 3.23 15.75
CA ARG A 296 4.37 2.70 15.65
C ARG A 296 4.27 1.20 15.45
N ALA A 297 5.01 0.69 14.46
CA ALA A 297 5.26 -0.75 14.33
C ALA A 297 5.67 -1.29 15.70
N PRO A 298 5.26 -2.53 16.08
CA PRO A 298 5.76 -3.16 17.29
C PRO A 298 7.29 -3.04 17.26
N PRO A 299 7.93 -2.64 18.37
CA PRO A 299 9.38 -2.56 18.40
C PRO A 299 9.90 -3.89 17.89
N PHE A 300 10.75 -3.85 16.85
CA PHE A 300 11.57 -4.99 16.51
C PHE A 300 12.18 -5.44 17.83
N GLU A 301 11.79 -6.61 18.32
CA GLU A 301 12.51 -7.25 19.41
C GLU A 301 13.95 -7.25 18.92
N ASP A 302 14.82 -6.48 19.57
CA ASP A 302 16.25 -6.43 19.27
C ASP A 302 16.73 -7.88 19.42
N ASP A 303 16.76 -8.60 18.29
CA ASP A 303 17.11 -10.00 18.21
C ASP A 303 18.43 -10.18 18.97
N GLU A 304 18.54 -11.18 19.83
CA GLU A 304 19.83 -11.49 20.51
C GLU A 304 20.97 -11.62 19.49
N VAL A 305 20.65 -12.01 18.26
CA VAL A 305 21.54 -12.03 17.10
C VAL A 305 22.07 -10.63 16.74
N SER A 306 21.22 -9.60 16.73
CA SER A 306 21.62 -8.19 16.49
C SER A 306 22.47 -7.64 17.64
N ARG A 307 22.22 -8.07 18.89
CA ARG A 307 23.10 -7.71 20.02
C ARG A 307 24.48 -8.36 19.88
N ASN A 308 24.53 -9.66 19.58
CA ASN A 308 25.78 -10.40 19.38
C ASN A 308 26.59 -9.85 18.20
N GLN A 309 25.93 -9.41 17.13
CA GLN A 309 26.61 -8.84 15.95
C GLN A 309 27.16 -7.43 16.23
N ARG A 310 26.44 -6.61 17.01
CA ARG A 310 26.95 -5.30 17.48
C ARG A 310 28.13 -5.46 18.43
N GLU A 311 28.09 -6.48 19.29
CA GLU A 311 29.17 -6.78 20.23
C GLU A 311 30.43 -7.27 19.51
N TYR A 312 30.29 -8.15 18.51
CA TYR A 312 31.39 -8.58 17.64
C TYR A 312 32.08 -7.39 16.92
N HIS A 313 31.30 -6.47 16.35
CA HIS A 313 31.84 -5.28 15.69
C HIS A 313 32.44 -4.25 16.67
N ARG A 314 32.02 -4.27 17.93
CA ARG A 314 32.63 -3.46 18.98
C ARG A 314 34.00 -4.01 19.34
N ASP A 315 34.10 -5.31 19.57
CA ASP A 315 35.35 -6.02 19.85
C ASP A 315 36.38 -5.86 18.74
N GLN A 316 35.97 -5.92 17.47
CA GLN A 316 36.87 -5.68 16.34
C GLN A 316 37.46 -4.25 16.36
N ARG A 317 36.64 -3.24 16.63
CA ARG A 317 37.08 -1.84 16.68
C ARG A 317 38.02 -1.58 17.86
N ASP A 318 37.78 -2.23 18.99
CA ASP A 318 38.65 -2.10 20.15
C ASP A 318 40.00 -2.80 19.93
N ARG A 319 40.03 -3.94 19.23
CA ARG A 319 41.29 -4.58 18.78
C ARG A 319 42.07 -3.72 17.80
N GLU A 320 41.42 -3.10 16.83
CA GLU A 320 42.08 -2.17 15.88
C GLU A 320 42.66 -0.95 16.59
N ARG A 321 41.93 -0.39 17.57
CA ARG A 321 42.42 0.73 18.39
C ARG A 321 43.62 0.33 19.23
N ALA A 322 43.62 -0.86 19.82
CA ALA A 322 44.76 -1.39 20.55
C ALA A 322 45.98 -1.56 19.65
N ALA A 323 45.81 -2.14 18.45
CA ALA A 323 46.89 -2.31 17.48
C ALA A 323 47.51 -0.98 17.04
N ARG A 324 46.70 0.07 16.84
CA ARG A 324 47.19 1.42 16.51
C ARG A 324 47.99 2.05 17.64
N ARG A 325 47.64 1.78 18.90
CA ARG A 325 48.42 2.26 20.06
C ARG A 325 49.80 1.60 20.12
N TYR A 326 49.86 0.29 19.95
CA TYR A 326 51.13 -0.44 19.90
C TYR A 326 52.04 0.02 18.76
N SER A 327 51.50 0.23 17.57
CA SER A 327 52.28 0.76 16.43
C SER A 327 52.82 2.16 16.71
N SER A 328 52.06 3.01 17.41
CA SER A 328 52.50 4.37 17.76
C SER A 328 53.61 4.35 18.82
N GLU A 329 53.53 3.44 19.79
CA GLU A 329 54.58 3.28 20.82
C GLU A 329 55.88 2.73 20.24
N GLU A 330 55.79 1.83 19.25
CA GLU A 330 56.96 1.30 18.53
C GLU A 330 57.65 2.39 17.69
N ASP A 331 56.88 3.23 16.99
CA ASP A 331 57.40 4.39 16.27
C ASP A 331 58.07 5.42 17.21
N GLU A 332 57.53 5.60 18.41
CA GLU A 332 58.10 6.50 19.42
C GLU A 332 59.41 5.94 20.01
N LEU A 333 59.47 4.64 20.27
CA LEU A 333 60.69 3.95 20.70
C LEU A 333 61.78 3.98 19.63
N GLN A 334 61.44 3.83 18.34
CA GLN A 334 62.39 3.99 17.24
C GLN A 334 62.94 5.41 17.14
N ARG A 335 62.10 6.43 17.35
CA ARG A 335 62.55 7.84 17.40
C ARG A 335 63.48 8.12 18.57
N LEU A 336 63.22 7.53 19.74
CA LEU A 336 64.07 7.68 20.92
C LEU A 336 65.40 6.91 20.79
N GLY A 337 65.40 5.77 20.09
CA GLY A 337 66.61 5.00 19.78
C GLY A 337 67.55 5.68 18.78
N ALA A 338 67.02 6.52 17.89
CA ALA A 338 67.80 7.24 16.87
C ALA A 338 68.60 8.44 17.42
N HIS A 339 68.42 8.83 18.69
CA HIS A 339 69.10 9.97 19.32
C HIS A 339 70.29 9.59 20.21
N LYS A 340 70.65 8.30 20.28
CA LYS A 340 71.86 7.81 20.95
C LYS A 340 72.75 7.06 19.96
N LEU A 341 73.45 7.80 19.10
CA LEU A 341 74.72 7.39 18.48
C LEU A 341 75.44 8.65 17.98
#